data_AF-A0A1Y1XCT6-F1
#
_entry.id   AF-A0A1Y1XCT6-F1
#
_cell.length_a   1.000
_cell.length_b   1.000
_cell.length_c   1.000
_cell.angle_alpha   90.00
_cell.angle_beta   90.00
_cell.angle_gamma   90.00
#
_symmetry.space_group_name_H-M   'P 1'
#
loop_
_entity.id
_entity.type
_entity.pdbx_description
1 polymer ?
#
loop_
_entity_poly.entity_id
_entity_poly.type
_entity_poly.pdbx_seq_one_letter_code
_entity_poly.pdbx_strand_id
1 'polypeptide(L)' 'CPNNQCCSQHGYCGYSKEYCGIGCLKSYGKCGTDFRCGEGFGLCNKTGYCCSKYGYCGNTKEYCGAGCQKSFGHCNK' A
#
# COMPACT_ATOMS: atom_id res chain seq x y z
N CYS A 1 -11.02 10.67 -9.08
CA CYS A 1 -12.24 10.03 -8.59
C CYS A 1 -12.74 10.79 -7.38
N PRO A 2 -14.03 11.13 -7.32
CA PRO A 2 -14.62 11.86 -6.19
C PRO A 2 -14.59 11.02 -4.90
N ASN A 3 -14.72 11.67 -3.75
CA ASN A 3 -14.84 11.02 -2.42
C ASN A 3 -13.71 10.03 -2.07
N ASN A 4 -12.47 10.33 -2.46
CA ASN A 4 -11.30 9.47 -2.21
C ASN A 4 -11.45 8.04 -2.74
N GLN A 5 -12.28 7.83 -3.77
CA GLN A 5 -12.39 6.55 -4.45
C GLN A 5 -11.08 6.20 -5.17
N CYS A 6 -10.87 4.91 -5.33
CA CYS A 6 -9.81 4.38 -6.15
C CYS A 6 -10.19 4.48 -7.62
N CYS A 7 -9.20 4.59 -8.49
CA CYS A 7 -9.39 4.67 -9.94
C CYS A 7 -8.77 3.43 -10.56
N SER A 8 -9.57 2.52 -11.13
CA SER A 8 -9.06 1.30 -11.76
C SER A 8 -8.21 1.63 -13.00
N GLN A 9 -7.46 0.64 -13.50
CA GLN A 9 -6.69 0.78 -14.75
C GLN A 9 -7.55 1.12 -15.97
N HIS A 10 -8.85 0.84 -15.90
CA HIS A 10 -9.84 1.12 -16.94
C HIS A 10 -10.52 2.49 -16.76
N GLY A 11 -10.07 3.29 -15.79
CA GLY A 11 -10.59 4.64 -15.53
C GLY A 11 -11.89 4.68 -14.73
N TYR A 12 -12.35 3.56 -14.17
CA TYR A 12 -13.55 3.54 -13.34
C TYR A 12 -13.24 3.86 -11.88
N CYS A 13 -14.19 4.52 -11.22
CA CYS A 13 -14.08 4.88 -9.81
C CYS A 13 -14.83 3.91 -8.90
N GLY A 14 -14.22 3.50 -7.79
CA GLY A 14 -14.87 2.66 -6.80
C GLY A 14 -14.01 2.39 -5.58
N TYR A 15 -14.53 1.55 -4.67
CA TYR A 15 -13.85 1.19 -3.42
C TYR A 15 -13.44 -0.29 -3.34
N SER A 16 -13.89 -1.12 -4.28
CA SER A 16 -13.55 -2.54 -4.28
C SER A 16 -12.08 -2.77 -4.65
N LYS A 17 -11.59 -3.99 -4.39
CA LYS A 17 -10.23 -4.42 -4.75
C LYS A 17 -9.93 -4.28 -6.25
N GLU A 18 -10.95 -4.28 -7.09
CA GLU A 18 -10.81 -4.10 -8.55
C GLU A 18 -10.47 -2.65 -8.93
N TYR A 19 -10.95 -1.68 -8.13
CA TYR A 19 -10.63 -0.27 -8.29
C TYR A 19 -9.36 0.12 -7.54
N CYS A 20 -9.15 -0.42 -6.35
CA CYS A 20 -8.04 -0.09 -5.44
C CYS A 20 -6.80 -0.99 -5.57
N GLY A 21 -6.90 -2.05 -6.38
CA GLY A 21 -5.88 -3.09 -6.49
C GLY A 21 -4.83 -2.80 -7.55
N ILE A 22 -4.40 -3.87 -8.23
CA ILE A 22 -3.39 -3.80 -9.29
C ILE A 22 -3.94 -2.94 -10.43
N GLY A 23 -3.11 -2.02 -10.93
CA GLY A 23 -3.49 -1.12 -12.02
C GLY A 23 -4.28 0.12 -11.57
N CYS A 24 -4.44 0.35 -10.26
CA CYS A 24 -5.07 1.58 -9.79
C CYS A 24 -4.24 2.83 -10.19
N LEU A 25 -4.88 3.77 -10.88
CA LEU A 25 -4.31 5.01 -11.38
C LEU A 25 -4.12 6.06 -10.27
N LYS A 26 -2.94 6.08 -9.65
CA LYS A 26 -2.58 6.97 -8.50
C LYS A 26 -2.85 8.45 -8.76
N SER A 27 -2.69 8.93 -9.98
CA SER A 27 -2.94 10.32 -10.36
C SER A 27 -4.43 10.68 -10.39
N TYR A 28 -5.31 9.67 -10.43
CA TYR A 28 -6.75 9.84 -10.65
C TYR A 28 -7.61 9.21 -9.54
N GLY A 29 -7.03 8.56 -8.53
CA GLY A 29 -7.77 7.99 -7.41
C GLY A 29 -6.86 7.61 -6.26
N LYS A 30 -7.46 7.32 -5.11
CA LYS A 30 -6.71 6.92 -3.92
C LYS A 30 -6.27 5.47 -4.06
N CYS A 31 -5.14 5.29 -4.72
CA CYS A 31 -4.62 3.98 -5.03
C CYS A 31 -3.72 3.47 -3.93
N GLY A 32 -4.16 2.41 -3.29
CA GLY A 32 -3.44 1.75 -2.22
C GLY A 32 -4.27 0.54 -1.78
N THR A 33 -3.76 -0.69 -1.67
CA THR A 33 -2.39 -1.15 -1.39
C THR A 33 -1.62 -0.31 -0.36
N ASP A 34 -2.23 0.65 0.33
CA ASP A 34 -1.66 1.32 1.52
C ASP A 34 -1.37 0.32 2.64
N PHE A 35 -1.92 -0.89 2.51
CA PHE A 35 -1.66 -2.04 3.36
C PHE A 35 -0.69 -3.03 2.74
N ARG A 36 -0.22 -2.89 1.50
CA ARG A 36 0.68 -3.85 0.83
C ARG A 36 1.99 -3.17 0.44
N CYS A 37 3.07 -3.93 0.57
CA CYS A 37 4.42 -3.51 0.24
C CYS A 37 5.24 -4.73 -0.14
N GLY A 38 6.46 -4.47 -0.62
CA GLY A 38 7.33 -5.51 -1.13
C GLY A 38 7.44 -5.45 -2.64
N GLU A 39 8.13 -6.44 -3.19
CA GLU A 39 8.32 -6.59 -4.63
C GLU A 39 6.97 -6.57 -5.37
N GLY A 40 6.85 -5.74 -6.39
CA GLY A 40 5.61 -5.55 -7.16
C GLY A 40 4.53 -4.66 -6.52
N PHE A 41 4.65 -4.34 -5.22
CA PHE A 41 3.70 -3.46 -4.50
C PHE A 41 4.31 -2.09 -4.13
N GLY A 42 5.63 -2.05 -3.96
CA GLY A 42 6.37 -0.84 -3.61
C GLY A 42 6.50 -0.63 -2.10
N LEU A 43 6.74 0.62 -1.71
CA LEU A 43 7.06 1.00 -0.34
C LEU A 43 5.81 1.43 0.43
N CYS A 44 5.84 1.29 1.75
CA CYS A 44 4.84 1.89 2.62
C CYS A 44 4.98 3.42 2.62
N ASN A 45 4.12 4.11 1.86
CA ASN A 45 4.20 5.55 1.63
C ASN A 45 3.72 6.43 2.80
N LYS A 46 3.64 5.87 4.01
CA LYS A 46 3.28 6.58 5.24
C LYS A 46 4.49 6.66 6.17
N THR A 47 4.77 7.87 6.64
CA THR A 47 5.86 8.11 7.60
C THR A 47 5.71 7.21 8.82
N GLY A 48 6.78 6.48 9.13
CA GLY A 48 6.80 5.56 10.27
C GLY A 48 6.07 4.23 10.06
N TYR A 49 5.61 3.91 8.85
CA TYR A 49 5.11 2.58 8.52
C TYR A 49 6.25 1.65 8.08
N CYS A 50 6.09 0.40 8.45
CA CYS A 50 6.99 -0.71 8.22
C CYS A 50 6.34 -1.68 7.24
N CYS A 51 7.17 -2.35 6.45
CA CYS A 51 6.71 -3.41 5.58
C CYS A 51 6.91 -4.76 6.26
N SER A 52 5.84 -5.42 6.69
CA SER A 52 5.91 -6.73 7.34
C SER A 52 6.49 -7.81 6.42
N LYS A 53 6.94 -8.92 7.00
CA LYS A 53 7.38 -10.10 6.25
C LYS A 53 6.32 -10.66 5.29
N TYR A 54 5.05 -10.35 5.54
CA TYR A 54 3.92 -10.78 4.71
C TYR A 54 3.61 -9.80 3.56
N GLY A 55 4.41 -8.73 3.42
CA GLY A 55 4.20 -7.71 2.41
C GLY A 55 3.03 -6.81 2.75
N TYR A 56 2.86 -6.49 4.04
CA TYR A 56 1.85 -5.55 4.49
C TYR A 56 2.43 -4.33 5.20
N CYS A 57 1.80 -3.18 5.02
CA CYS A 57 2.18 -1.94 5.67
C CYS A 57 1.45 -1.74 6.99
N GLY A 58 2.20 -1.44 8.04
CA GLY A 58 1.67 -1.10 9.35
C GLY A 58 2.75 -0.50 10.25
N ASN A 59 2.37 0.03 11.41
CA ASN A 59 3.28 0.72 12.33
C ASN A 59 3.42 0.03 13.69
N THR A 60 2.81 -1.15 13.87
CA THR A 60 2.93 -1.94 15.10
C THR A 60 4.10 -2.93 15.02
N LYS A 61 4.41 -3.56 16.15
CA LYS A 61 5.56 -4.46 16.29
C LYS A 61 5.48 -5.67 15.35
N GLU A 62 4.28 -6.11 14.98
CA GLU A 62 4.04 -7.20 14.03
C GLU A 62 4.51 -6.85 12.60
N TYR A 63 4.49 -5.56 12.25
CA TYR A 63 4.92 -5.05 10.95
C TYR A 63 6.38 -4.62 10.96
N CYS A 64 6.81 -3.98 12.05
CA CYS A 64 8.17 -3.44 12.20
C CYS A 64 9.18 -4.43 12.76
N GLY A 65 8.73 -5.54 13.34
CA GLY A 65 9.56 -6.51 14.03
C GLY A 65 10.27 -7.49 13.08
N ALA A 66 10.46 -8.72 13.56
CA ALA A 66 11.25 -9.73 12.86
C ALA A 66 10.70 -10.04 11.46
N GLY A 67 11.56 -9.87 10.45
CA GLY A 67 11.22 -10.09 9.04
C GLY A 67 10.65 -8.86 8.33
N CYS A 68 10.66 -7.68 8.94
CA CYS A 68 10.32 -6.45 8.25
C CYS A 68 11.22 -6.23 7.01
N GLN A 69 10.61 -5.95 5.86
CA GLN A 69 11.27 -5.76 4.58
C GLN A 69 11.85 -4.34 4.47
N LYS A 70 13.11 -4.19 4.86
CA LYS A 70 13.84 -2.90 4.92
C LYS A 70 13.84 -2.12 3.61
N SER A 71 13.87 -2.80 2.47
CA SER A 71 13.83 -2.16 1.15
C SER A 71 12.48 -1.50 0.83
N PHE A 72 11.44 -1.82 1.61
CA PHE A 72 10.05 -1.41 1.33
C PHE A 72 9.36 -0.73 2.54
N GLY A 73 10.08 -0.47 3.64
CA GLY A 73 9.52 0.23 4.80
C GLY A 73 10.54 0.54 5.92
N HIS A 74 10.10 1.30 6.92
CA HIS A 74 10.97 1.81 8.00
C HIS A 74 11.15 0.81 9.15
N CYS A 75 11.90 -0.26 8.91
CA CYS A 75 12.06 -1.41 9.83
C CYS A 75 13.02 -1.21 11.02
N ASN A 76 13.31 0.03 11.44
CA ASN A 76 14.24 0.33 12.53
C ASN A 76 13.47 0.79 13.78
N LYS A 77 12.48 0.01 14.23
CA LYS A 77 11.64 0.32 15.39
C LYS A 77 11.58 -0.86 16.36
#